data_AF-A0AAV0WBN2-F1
#
_entry.id   AF-A0AAV0WBN2-F1
#
_cell.length_a   1.000
_cell.length_b   1.000
_cell.length_c   1.000
_cell.angle_alpha   90.00
_cell.angle_beta   90.00
_cell.angle_gamma   90.00
#
_symmetry.space_group_name_H-M   'P 1'
#
loop_
_entity.id
_entity.type
_entity.pdbx_description
1 polymer ?
#
loop_
_entity_poly.entity_id
_entity_poly.type
_entity_poly.pdbx_seq_one_letter_code
_entity_poly.pdbx_strand_id
1 'polypeptide(L)'
;MELIGFQGRYIWRNKFINLNNELENNHSEIGKNVKSENLILNEWKSLPNSFPSMKKLALSLLTMFGSTYACEQLFSSMNFIKSTVRNRLGTDLNEACVQLKSTNYSPRIDSLANKIQQQTAH
;
A
#
# COMPACT_ATOMS: atom_id res chain seq x y z
N MET A 1 -8.67 31.34 4.70
CA MET A 1 -8.59 31.63 6.15
C MET A 1 -8.17 30.40 6.98
N GLU A 2 -8.53 29.17 6.59
CA GLU A 2 -8.11 27.93 7.32
C GLU A 2 -6.58 27.78 7.47
N LEU A 3 -5.81 27.93 6.39
CA LEU A 3 -4.34 27.81 6.42
C LEU A 3 -3.67 28.80 7.39
N ILE A 4 -4.14 30.04 7.44
CA ILE A 4 -3.64 31.08 8.35
C ILE A 4 -3.99 30.70 9.79
N GLY A 5 -5.23 30.26 10.05
CA GLY A 5 -5.65 29.78 11.35
C GLY A 5 -4.93 28.50 11.80
N PHE A 6 -4.50 27.68 10.86
CA PHE A 6 -3.73 26.47 11.11
C PHE A 6 -2.27 26.80 11.45
N GLN A 7 -1.64 27.68 10.66
CA GLN A 7 -0.26 28.13 10.89
C GLN A 7 -0.11 28.88 12.22
N GLY A 8 -1.13 29.64 12.63
CA GLY A 8 -1.16 30.34 13.92
C GLY A 8 -1.37 29.43 15.13
N ARG A 9 -1.79 28.17 14.95
CA ARG A 9 -2.01 27.22 16.06
C ARG A 9 -0.77 26.37 16.30
N TYR A 10 0.00 26.77 17.29
CA TYR A 10 1.22 26.08 17.75
C TYR A 10 1.03 24.57 17.98
N ILE A 11 -0.13 24.16 18.50
CA ILE A 11 -0.46 22.76 18.79
C ILE A 11 -0.35 21.89 17.53
N TRP A 12 -0.97 22.31 16.42
CA TRP A 12 -0.98 21.51 15.18
C TRP A 12 0.37 21.52 14.50
N ARG A 13 1.04 22.68 14.48
CA ARG A 13 2.41 22.79 13.96
C ARG A 13 3.35 21.82 14.67
N ASN A 14 3.36 21.82 16.00
CA ASN A 14 4.19 20.90 16.77
C ASN A 14 3.80 19.44 16.57
N LYS A 15 2.50 19.16 16.51
CA LYS A 15 2.02 17.79 16.29
C LYS A 15 2.55 17.21 14.99
N PHE A 16 2.48 17.98 13.89
CA PHE A 16 3.01 17.56 12.60
C PHE A 16 4.54 17.52 12.54
N ILE A 17 5.24 18.42 13.26
CA ILE A 17 6.71 18.34 13.39
C ILE A 17 7.11 17.05 14.11
N ASN A 18 6.44 16.73 15.22
CA ASN A 18 6.71 15.51 15.98
C ASN A 18 6.40 14.26 15.16
N LEU A 19 5.27 14.24 14.44
CA LEU A 19 4.93 13.16 13.53
C LEU A 19 6.02 12.96 12.47
N ASN A 20 6.52 14.05 11.87
CA ASN A 20 7.57 13.96 10.87
C ASN A 20 8.86 13.36 11.45
N ASN A 21 9.28 13.82 12.63
CA ASN A 21 10.44 13.27 13.33
C ASN A 21 10.23 11.78 13.68
N GLU A 22 9.03 11.38 14.08
CA GLU A 22 8.72 9.98 14.38
C GLU A 22 8.79 9.11 13.12
N LEU A 23 8.26 9.59 11.98
CA LEU A 23 8.39 8.90 10.71
C LEU A 23 9.83 8.80 10.24
N GLU A 24 10.61 9.87 10.41
CA GLU A 24 12.01 9.91 10.01
C GLU A 24 12.87 8.94 10.83
N ASN A 25 12.66 8.90 12.14
CA ASN A 25 13.38 7.99 13.04
C ASN A 25 13.02 6.52 12.80
N ASN A 26 11.80 6.24 12.32
CA ASN A 26 11.33 4.89 12.01
C ASN A 26 11.69 4.44 10.57
N HIS A 27 12.48 5.19 9.81
CA HIS A 27 12.82 4.87 8.41
C HIS A 27 13.39 3.46 8.18
N SER A 28 14.05 2.86 9.18
CA SER A 28 14.58 1.49 9.10
C SER A 28 13.51 0.40 9.25
N GLU A 29 12.32 0.73 9.78
CA GLU A 29 11.20 -0.20 10.00
C GLU A 29 10.01 -0.01 9.04
N ILE A 30 10.03 1.02 8.18
CA ILE A 30 8.94 1.37 7.26
C ILE A 30 8.55 0.20 6.35
N GLY A 31 9.50 -0.68 5.99
CA GLY A 31 9.22 -1.88 5.19
C GLY A 31 8.44 -2.99 5.91
N LYS A 32 8.18 -2.89 7.23
CA LYS A 32 7.65 -3.99 8.05
C LYS A 32 6.29 -3.74 8.70
N ASN A 33 5.70 -2.55 8.64
CA ASN A 33 4.52 -2.28 9.47
C ASN A 33 3.45 -1.41 8.80
N VAL A 34 2.29 -2.02 8.55
CA VAL A 34 0.98 -1.36 8.25
C VAL A 34 0.64 -0.25 9.27
N LYS A 35 1.30 -0.19 10.42
CA LYS A 35 1.13 0.84 11.45
C LYS A 35 1.43 2.27 10.97
N SER A 36 2.45 2.52 10.15
CA SER A 36 2.90 3.90 9.83
C SER A 36 1.96 4.64 8.88
N GLU A 37 1.39 3.97 7.87
CA GLU A 37 0.36 4.55 6.99
C GLU A 37 -0.91 4.93 7.77
N ASN A 38 -1.23 4.19 8.82
CA ASN A 38 -2.33 4.51 9.72
C ASN A 38 -2.04 5.76 10.57
N LEU A 39 -0.79 6.03 10.96
CA LEU A 39 -0.45 7.19 11.78
C LEU A 39 -0.70 8.51 11.05
N ILE A 40 -0.19 8.67 9.82
CA ILE A 40 -0.37 9.89 9.03
C ILE A 40 -1.86 10.15 8.79
N LEU A 41 -2.60 9.12 8.36
CA LEU A 41 -4.04 9.24 8.11
C LEU A 41 -4.83 9.58 9.38
N ASN A 42 -4.48 8.98 10.52
CA ASN A 42 -5.14 9.26 11.80
C ASN A 42 -4.86 10.69 12.28
N GLU A 43 -3.64 11.17 12.09
CA GLU A 43 -3.24 12.53 12.44
C GLU A 43 -4.02 13.57 11.63
N TRP A 44 -4.11 13.40 10.31
CA TRP A 44 -4.94 14.27 9.46
C TRP A 44 -6.44 14.15 9.76
N LYS A 45 -6.92 12.96 10.16
CA LYS A 45 -8.32 12.78 10.59
C LYS A 45 -8.61 13.48 11.92
N SER A 46 -7.63 13.62 12.79
CA SER A 46 -7.77 14.26 14.11
C SER A 46 -7.92 15.78 14.05
N LEU A 47 -7.72 16.42 12.87
CA LEU A 47 -7.92 17.85 12.72
C LEU A 47 -9.34 18.26 13.14
N PRO A 48 -9.49 19.43 13.81
CA PRO A 48 -10.78 19.96 14.18
C PRO A 48 -11.66 20.21 12.95
N ASN A 49 -12.97 20.13 13.16
CA ASN A 49 -13.96 20.42 12.11
C ASN A 49 -13.93 21.89 11.62
N SER A 50 -13.13 22.76 12.24
CA SER A 50 -12.84 24.11 11.76
C SER A 50 -11.88 24.16 10.56
N PHE A 51 -11.28 23.02 10.18
CA PHE A 51 -10.37 22.90 9.03
C PHE A 51 -10.85 21.85 8.00
N PRO A 52 -12.11 21.93 7.53
CA PRO A 52 -12.69 20.92 6.64
C PRO A 52 -11.97 20.84 5.30
N SER A 53 -11.51 21.98 4.76
CA SER A 53 -10.84 22.04 3.46
C SER A 53 -9.46 21.41 3.52
N MET A 54 -8.69 21.68 4.58
CA MET A 54 -7.38 21.04 4.79
C MET A 54 -7.51 19.53 4.98
N LYS A 55 -8.48 19.06 5.77
CA LYS A 55 -8.71 17.62 5.96
C LYS A 55 -9.05 16.93 4.63
N LYS A 56 -9.91 17.54 3.81
CA LYS A 56 -10.26 17.01 2.49
C LYS A 56 -9.05 16.97 1.57
N LEU A 57 -8.28 18.06 1.49
CA LEU A 57 -7.09 18.13 0.64
C LEU A 57 -6.05 17.07 1.02
N ALA A 58 -5.74 16.94 2.30
CA ALA A 58 -4.77 15.97 2.79
C ALA A 58 -5.20 14.52 2.48
N LEU A 59 -6.46 14.18 2.72
CA LEU A 59 -6.98 12.84 2.40
C LEU A 59 -6.94 12.56 0.89
N SER A 60 -7.26 13.55 0.05
CA SER A 60 -7.14 13.39 -1.41
C SER A 60 -5.69 13.14 -1.85
N LEU A 61 -4.73 13.90 -1.33
CA LEU A 61 -3.31 13.73 -1.66
C LEU A 61 -2.79 12.37 -1.19
N LEU A 62 -3.06 11.98 0.07
CA LEU A 62 -2.64 10.71 0.63
C LEU A 62 -3.20 9.53 -0.17
N THR A 63 -4.47 9.60 -0.58
CA THR A 63 -5.10 8.55 -1.39
C THR A 63 -4.49 8.49 -2.80
N MET A 64 -4.19 9.65 -3.41
CA MET A 64 -3.55 9.73 -4.72
C MET A 64 -2.21 9.00 -4.72
N PHE A 65 -1.31 9.33 -3.78
CA PHE A 65 0.00 8.69 -3.67
C PHE A 65 -0.08 7.18 -3.36
N GLY A 66 -1.00 6.77 -2.47
CA GLY A 66 -1.20 5.35 -2.18
C GLY A 66 -1.66 4.57 -3.42
N SER A 67 -2.56 5.14 -4.21
CA SER A 67 -3.07 4.50 -5.43
C SER A 67 -2.00 4.43 -6.53
N THR A 68 -1.19 5.48 -6.71
CA THR A 68 -0.11 5.46 -7.72
C THR A 68 0.95 4.42 -7.38
N TYR A 69 1.38 4.35 -6.11
CA TYR A 69 2.31 3.34 -5.65
C TYR A 69 1.77 1.92 -5.86
N ALA A 70 0.52 1.66 -5.48
CA ALA A 70 -0.11 0.36 -5.67
C ALA A 70 -0.17 -0.04 -7.16
N CYS A 71 -0.52 0.90 -8.04
CA CYS A 71 -0.53 0.68 -9.48
C CYS A 71 0.87 0.39 -10.03
N GLU A 72 1.89 1.16 -9.63
CA GLU A 72 3.28 0.94 -10.04
C GLU A 72 3.79 -0.44 -9.60
N GLN A 73 3.49 -0.85 -8.36
CA GLN A 73 3.84 -2.17 -7.84
C GLN A 73 3.12 -3.29 -8.59
N LEU A 74 1.86 -3.07 -8.98
CA LEU A 74 1.08 -4.02 -9.79
C LEU A 74 1.65 -4.13 -11.21
N PHE A 75 2.00 -3.02 -11.86
CA PHE A 75 2.62 -3.03 -13.19
C PHE A 75 4.02 -3.66 -13.17
N SER A 76 4.83 -3.36 -12.16
CA SER A 76 6.12 -4.02 -11.95
C SER A 76 5.96 -5.54 -11.80
N SER A 77 4.94 -5.95 -11.03
CA SER A 77 4.58 -7.37 -10.89
C SER A 77 4.13 -8.01 -12.20
N MET A 78 3.30 -7.31 -12.98
CA MET A 78 2.86 -7.78 -14.29
C MET A 78 4.02 -7.91 -15.27
N ASN A 79 4.94 -6.94 -15.29
CA ASN A 79 6.14 -6.99 -16.13
C ASN A 79 7.05 -8.17 -15.76
N PHE A 80 7.20 -8.48 -14.47
CA PHE A 80 7.93 -9.65 -14.01
C PHE A 80 7.24 -10.96 -14.45
N ILE A 81 5.91 -11.05 -14.33
CA ILE A 81 5.17 -12.27 -14.71
C ILE A 81 5.20 -12.49 -16.23
N LYS A 82 5.08 -11.41 -17.02
CA LYS A 82 5.16 -11.41 -18.49
C LYS A 82 6.60 -11.40 -19.04
N SER A 83 7.62 -11.74 -18.23
CA SER A 83 8.99 -11.69 -18.71
C SER A 83 9.21 -12.56 -19.94
N THR A 84 10.18 -12.20 -20.78
CA THR A 84 10.54 -12.88 -22.04
C THR A 84 10.93 -14.34 -21.88
N VAL A 85 11.17 -14.79 -20.63
CA VAL A 85 11.48 -16.19 -20.30
C VAL A 85 10.21 -17.05 -20.24
N ARG A 86 9.02 -16.42 -20.13
CA ARG A 86 7.71 -17.08 -19.98
C ARG A 86 6.80 -16.83 -21.20
N ASN A 87 7.22 -17.30 -22.37
CA ASN A 87 6.53 -17.08 -23.66
C ASN A 87 5.18 -17.83 -23.85
N ARG A 88 4.64 -18.52 -22.83
CA ARG A 88 3.43 -19.36 -22.95
C ARG A 88 2.32 -19.05 -21.94
N LEU A 89 2.44 -18.00 -21.13
CA LEU A 89 1.34 -17.63 -20.22
C LEU A 89 0.24 -16.91 -21.01
N GLY A 90 -0.90 -17.57 -21.17
CA GLY A 90 -2.13 -16.92 -21.65
C GLY A 90 -2.64 -15.87 -20.66
N THR A 91 -3.57 -15.02 -21.12
CA THR A 91 -4.13 -13.89 -20.34
C THR A 91 -4.67 -14.34 -18.98
N ASP A 92 -5.43 -15.44 -18.93
CA ASP A 92 -6.06 -15.96 -17.71
C ASP A 92 -5.03 -16.38 -16.65
N LEU A 93 -3.91 -16.98 -17.07
CA LEU A 93 -2.84 -17.40 -16.17
C LEU A 93 -2.05 -16.20 -15.64
N ASN A 94 -1.87 -15.16 -16.46
CA ASN A 94 -1.21 -13.94 -16.05
C ASN A 94 -2.05 -13.19 -15.00
N GLU A 95 -3.37 -13.13 -15.19
CA GLU A 95 -4.30 -12.57 -14.21
C GLU A 95 -4.24 -13.34 -12.88
N ALA A 96 -4.31 -14.68 -12.92
CA ALA A 96 -4.19 -15.52 -11.73
C ALA A 96 -2.85 -15.31 -10.99
N CYS A 97 -1.73 -15.19 -11.72
CA CYS A 97 -0.43 -14.91 -11.13
C CYS A 97 -0.34 -13.51 -10.49
N VAL A 98 -0.91 -12.49 -11.13
CA VAL A 98 -0.98 -11.13 -10.55
C VAL A 98 -1.82 -11.16 -9.28
N GLN A 99 -2.97 -11.82 -9.30
CA GLN A 99 -3.84 -11.95 -8.12
C GLN A 99 -3.13 -12.68 -6.97
N LEU A 100 -2.42 -13.77 -7.26
CA LEU A 100 -1.60 -14.49 -6.27
C LEU A 100 -0.51 -13.62 -5.65
N LYS A 101 0.13 -12.75 -6.44
CA LYS A 101 1.23 -11.90 -5.98
C LYS A 101 0.75 -10.65 -5.23
N SER A 102 -0.38 -10.09 -5.63
CA SER A 102 -0.90 -8.81 -5.12
C SER A 102 -1.92 -8.95 -3.99
N THR A 103 -2.32 -10.17 -3.63
CA THR A 103 -3.28 -10.41 -2.55
C THR A 103 -2.69 -11.32 -1.48
N ASN A 104 -3.29 -11.31 -0.28
CA ASN A 104 -2.96 -12.26 0.79
C ASN A 104 -3.57 -13.66 0.55
N TYR A 105 -3.91 -14.00 -0.70
CA TYR A 105 -4.48 -15.30 -1.01
C TYR A 105 -3.43 -16.38 -0.80
N SER A 106 -3.72 -17.30 0.12
CA SER A 106 -2.89 -18.48 0.37
C SER A 106 -3.48 -19.67 -0.39
N PRO A 107 -2.88 -20.10 -1.50
CA PRO A 107 -3.38 -21.25 -2.23
C PRO A 107 -3.20 -22.51 -1.37
N ARG A 108 -4.20 -23.40 -1.38
CA ARG A 108 -4.15 -24.68 -0.65
C ARG A 108 -3.28 -25.71 -1.38
N ILE A 109 -1.98 -25.41 -1.52
CA ILE A 109 -1.04 -26.22 -2.28
C ILE A 109 -0.98 -27.66 -1.74
N ASP A 110 -0.96 -27.84 -0.42
CA ASP A 110 -0.91 -29.18 0.19
C ASP A 110 -2.12 -30.03 -0.18
N SER A 111 -3.31 -29.43 -0.17
CA SER A 111 -4.54 -30.13 -0.58
C SER A 111 -4.56 -30.45 -2.07
N LEU A 112 -3.90 -29.65 -2.91
CA LEU A 112 -3.80 -29.89 -4.33
C LEU A 112 -2.76 -30.99 -4.63
N ALA A 113 -1.59 -30.91 -4.00
CA ALA A 113 -0.51 -31.88 -4.12
C ALA A 113 -0.96 -33.29 -3.73
N ASN A 114 -1.71 -33.42 -2.64
CA ASN A 114 -2.26 -34.71 -2.20
C ASN A 114 -3.33 -35.30 -3.14
N LYS A 115 -3.93 -34.48 -4.01
CA LYS A 115 -4.95 -34.92 -4.98
C LYS A 115 -4.37 -35.21 -6.37
N ILE A 116 -3.17 -34.73 -6.67
CA ILE A 116 -2.49 -35.03 -7.93
C ILE A 116 -1.89 -36.43 -7.83
N GLN A 117 -2.47 -37.37 -8.56
CA GLN A 117 -1.92 -38.72 -8.69
C GLN A 117 -0.55 -38.62 -9.34
N GLN A 118 0.50 -39.11 -8.67
CA GLN A 118 1.86 -39.12 -9.22
C GLN A 118 1.82 -39.88 -10.56
N GLN A 119 2.15 -39.21 -11.65
CA GLN A 119 2.38 -39.90 -12.91
C GLN A 119 3.58 -40.83 -12.69
N THR A 120 3.32 -42.13 -12.72
CA THR A 120 4.38 -43.14 -12.69
C THR A 120 5.20 -42.95 -13.95
N ALA A 121 6.49 -42.65 -13.81
CA ALA A 121 7.41 -42.63 -14.93
C ALA A 121 7.42 -44.02 -15.57
N HIS A 122 7.20 -44.07 -16.89
CA HIS A 122 7.36 -45.27 -17.71
C HIS A 122 8.82 -45.48 -18.09
#